data_AF-A0A379URF8-F1
#
_entry.id   AF-A0A379URF8-F1
#
_cell.length_a   1.000
_cell.length_b   1.000
_cell.length_c   1.000
_cell.angle_alpha   90.00
_cell.angle_beta   90.00
_cell.angle_gamma   90.00
#
_symmetry.space_group_name_H-M   'P 1'
#
loop_
_entity.id
_entity.type
_entity.pdbx_description
1 polymer ?
#
loop_
_entity_poly.entity_id
_entity_poly.type
_entity_poly.pdbx_seq_one_letter_code
_entity_poly.pdbx_strand_id
1 'polypeptide(L)'
;MMRLQDSEQTKVLIATLAETTPVLEAAHLQDDLRRAGIEPWGWVINNSLINTPTTSPLLRQRAERERSQIDAVCTHHARRCALVPLQAEEPVGVERLLQLSTTGK
;
A
#
# COMPACT_ATOMS: atom_id res chain seq x y z
N MET A 1 -23.52 3.79 19.45
CA MET A 1 -22.11 4.23 19.43
C MET A 1 -21.49 3.75 18.13
N MET A 2 -20.84 4.63 17.36
CA MET A 2 -20.38 4.33 15.99
C MET A 2 -19.00 3.64 16.03
N ARG A 3 -18.97 2.29 16.06
CA ARG A 3 -17.75 1.46 16.25
C ARG A 3 -16.63 1.72 15.23
N LEU A 4 -16.97 2.21 14.04
CA LEU A 4 -15.98 2.49 12.98
C LEU A 4 -15.07 3.69 13.29
N GLN A 5 -15.54 4.64 14.10
CA GLN A 5 -14.76 5.81 14.53
C GLN A 5 -13.87 5.49 15.75
N ASP A 6 -14.19 4.42 16.47
CA ASP A 6 -13.43 4.01 17.65
C ASP A 6 -12.13 3.34 17.22
N SER A 7 -11.03 4.10 17.28
CA SER A 7 -9.71 3.63 16.90
C SER A 7 -9.17 2.51 17.80
N GLU A 8 -9.70 2.32 19.02
CA GLU A 8 -9.29 1.20 19.88
C GLU A 8 -9.94 -0.11 19.44
N GLN A 9 -11.08 -0.04 18.73
CA GLN A 9 -11.85 -1.20 18.26
C GLN A 9 -11.67 -1.48 16.77
N THR A 10 -11.44 -0.44 15.96
CA THR A 10 -11.38 -0.54 14.49
C THR A 10 -10.09 0.09 13.95
N LYS A 11 -9.38 -0.64 13.09
CA LYS A 11 -8.23 -0.14 12.33
C LYS A 11 -8.55 -0.19 10.84
N VAL A 12 -8.55 0.96 10.18
CA VAL A 12 -8.76 1.03 8.72
C VAL A 12 -7.42 1.04 8.02
N LEU A 13 -7.28 0.21 6.99
CA LEU A 13 -6.11 0.14 6.11
C LEU A 13 -6.53 0.62 4.72
N ILE A 14 -5.71 1.47 4.10
CA ILE A 14 -5.89 1.89 2.71
C ILE A 14 -4.88 1.14 1.85
N ALA A 15 -5.36 0.42 0.83
CA ALA A 15 -4.50 -0.26 -0.14
C ALA A 15 -4.47 0.52 -1.46
N THR A 16 -3.29 0.69 -2.04
CA THR A 16 -3.10 1.40 -3.31
C THR A 16 -1.94 0.81 -4.11
N LEU A 17 -1.81 1.21 -5.38
CA LEU A 17 -0.63 0.92 -6.21
C LEU A 17 0.36 2.09 -6.15
N ALA A 18 1.64 1.82 -6.41
CA ALA A 18 2.68 2.85 -6.46
C ALA A 18 2.65 3.69 -7.76
N GLU A 19 1.48 4.22 -8.10
CA GLU A 19 1.22 4.98 -9.32
C GLU A 19 0.50 6.30 -8.96
N THR A 20 0.69 7.34 -9.78
CA THR A 20 0.22 8.70 -9.45
C THR A 20 -1.29 8.77 -9.19
N THR A 21 -2.11 8.21 -10.07
CA THR A 21 -3.57 8.27 -9.93
C THR A 21 -4.07 7.48 -8.72
N PRO A 22 -3.68 6.20 -8.52
CA PRO A 22 -4.08 5.44 -7.33
C PRO A 22 -3.64 6.09 -6.00
N VAL A 23 -2.45 6.72 -5.94
CA VAL A 23 -2.01 7.42 -4.73
C VAL A 23 -2.88 8.65 -4.47
N LEU A 24 -3.20 9.43 -5.50
CA LEU A 24 -4.07 10.60 -5.36
C LEU A 24 -5.49 10.21 -4.92
N GLU A 25 -6.06 9.16 -5.51
CA GLU A 25 -7.37 8.64 -5.13
C GLU A 25 -7.39 8.12 -3.69
N ALA A 26 -6.34 7.40 -3.28
CA ALA A 26 -6.18 6.93 -1.91
C ALA A 26 -6.03 8.10 -0.91
N ALA A 27 -5.37 9.19 -1.31
CA ALA A 27 -5.23 10.39 -0.48
C ALA A 27 -6.58 11.09 -0.30
N HIS A 28 -7.37 11.23 -1.38
CA HIS A 28 -8.73 11.75 -1.28
C HIS A 28 -9.62 10.86 -0.41
N LEU A 29 -9.53 9.53 -0.54
CA LEU A 29 -10.25 8.60 0.35
C LEU A 29 -9.85 8.78 1.81
N GLN A 30 -8.56 8.97 2.11
CA GLN A 30 -8.11 9.28 3.47
C GLN A 30 -8.75 10.56 4.00
N ASP A 31 -8.82 11.62 3.20
CA ASP A 31 -9.46 12.86 3.60
C ASP A 31 -10.97 12.68 3.83
N ASP A 32 -11.64 11.89 2.99
CA ASP A 32 -13.05 11.54 3.14
C ASP A 32 -13.32 10.76 4.44
N LEU A 33 -12.47 9.78 4.77
CA LEU A 33 -12.53 9.02 6.03
C LEU A 33 -12.34 9.94 7.24
N ARG A 34 -11.36 10.84 7.19
CA ARG A 34 -11.13 11.83 8.25
C ARG A 34 -12.32 12.76 8.45
N ARG A 35 -12.96 13.23 7.38
CA ARG A 35 -14.20 14.01 7.47
C ARG A 35 -15.35 13.23 8.09
N ALA A 36 -15.37 11.91 7.94
CA ALA A 36 -16.32 11.01 8.61
C ALA A 36 -15.90 10.62 10.05
N GLY A 37 -14.80 11.18 10.58
CA GLY A 37 -14.29 10.88 11.92
C GLY A 37 -13.56 9.54 12.03
N ILE A 38 -13.08 8.99 10.91
CA ILE A 38 -12.36 7.71 10.85
C ILE A 38 -10.91 8.01 10.47
N GLU A 39 -9.97 7.75 11.39
CA GLU A 39 -8.54 7.90 11.10
C GLU A 39 -7.96 6.60 10.53
N PRO A 40 -7.40 6.61 9.31
CA PRO A 40 -6.70 5.44 8.78
C PRO A 40 -5.51 5.07 9.65
N TRP A 41 -5.37 3.78 9.94
CA TRP A 41 -4.29 3.27 10.78
C TRP A 41 -2.96 3.14 10.03
N GLY A 42 -3.03 2.86 8.72
CA GLY A 42 -1.87 2.68 7.85
C GLY A 42 -2.23 2.44 6.39
N TRP A 43 -1.19 2.42 5.55
CA TRP A 43 -1.29 2.22 4.11
C TRP A 43 -0.59 0.93 3.69
N VAL A 44 -1.10 0.29 2.64
CA VAL A 44 -0.48 -0.84 1.96
C VAL A 44 -0.24 -0.44 0.51
N ILE A 45 1.03 -0.31 0.13
CA ILE A 45 1.43 -0.12 -1.26
C ILE A 45 1.59 -1.50 -1.87
N ASN A 46 0.62 -1.91 -2.68
CA ASN A 46 0.56 -3.23 -3.27
C ASN A 46 1.26 -3.28 -4.63
N ASN A 47 1.69 -4.48 -5.01
CA ASN A 47 2.13 -4.81 -6.35
C ASN A 47 3.34 -3.99 -6.85
N SER A 48 4.26 -3.67 -5.95
CA SER A 48 5.42 -2.83 -6.26
C SER A 48 6.56 -3.63 -6.88
N LEU A 49 7.25 -3.04 -7.85
CA LEU A 49 8.49 -3.55 -8.44
C LEU A 49 9.75 -3.02 -7.75
N ILE A 50 9.61 -2.08 -6.81
CA ILE A 50 10.76 -1.56 -6.08
C ILE A 50 11.47 -2.71 -5.36
N ASN A 51 12.80 -2.74 -5.44
CA ASN A 51 13.65 -3.79 -4.88
C ASN A 51 13.39 -5.22 -5.41
N THR A 52 12.58 -5.40 -6.46
CA THR A 52 12.42 -6.69 -7.13
C THR A 52 13.65 -6.96 -8.02
N PRO A 53 14.40 -8.06 -7.80
CA PRO A 53 15.55 -8.39 -8.63
C PRO A 53 15.12 -8.63 -10.08
N THR A 54 15.51 -7.75 -11.00
CA THR A 54 15.19 -7.90 -12.43
C THR A 54 16.32 -7.41 -13.32
N THR A 55 16.51 -8.11 -14.44
CA THR A 55 17.46 -7.76 -15.51
C THR A 55 16.79 -6.97 -16.64
N SER A 56 15.47 -6.92 -16.69
CA SER A 56 14.71 -6.22 -17.74
C SER A 56 14.86 -4.70 -17.59
N PRO A 57 15.38 -3.99 -18.60
CA PRO A 57 15.48 -2.53 -18.56
C PRO A 57 14.12 -1.85 -18.35
N LEU A 58 13.06 -2.40 -18.95
CA LEU A 58 11.70 -1.89 -18.82
C LEU A 58 11.19 -1.98 -17.37
N LEU A 59 11.39 -3.12 -16.71
CA LEU A 59 10.93 -3.32 -15.34
C LEU A 59 11.71 -2.48 -14.34
N ARG A 60 13.02 -2.25 -14.58
CA ARG A 60 13.82 -1.29 -13.79
C ARG A 60 13.29 0.13 -13.92
N GLN A 61 12.99 0.56 -15.15
CA GLN A 61 12.43 1.90 -15.36
C GLN A 61 11.05 2.04 -14.69
N ARG A 62 10.23 0.98 -14.70
CA ARG A 62 8.95 0.98 -13.98
C ARG A 62 9.15 1.10 -12.46
N ALA A 63 10.05 0.31 -11.88
CA ALA A 63 10.39 0.39 -10.46
C ALA A 63 10.86 1.78 -10.03
N GLU A 64 11.68 2.46 -10.84
CA GLU A 64 12.12 3.83 -10.52
C GLU A 64 10.99 4.86 -10.56
N ARG A 65 9.97 4.66 -11.40
CA ARG A 65 8.78 5.55 -11.42
C ARG A 65 7.91 5.40 -10.17
N GLU A 66 7.96 4.24 -9.52
CA GLU A 66 7.22 3.99 -8.27
C GLU A 66 7.82 4.75 -7.09
N ARG A 67 9.14 5.00 -7.11
CA ARG A 67 9.89 5.60 -5.98
C ARG A 67 9.27 6.89 -5.47
N SER A 68 8.95 7.84 -6.34
CA SER A 68 8.40 9.13 -5.91
C SER A 68 7.02 8.98 -5.26
N GLN A 69 6.22 8.00 -5.70
CA GLN A 69 4.89 7.74 -5.15
C GLN A 69 4.98 7.00 -3.81
N ILE A 70 5.91 6.05 -3.70
CA ILE A 70 6.21 5.36 -2.43
C ILE A 70 6.69 6.37 -1.40
N ASP A 71 7.63 7.24 -1.78
CA ASP A 71 8.15 8.28 -0.90
C ASP A 71 7.02 9.21 -0.45
N ALA A 72 6.16 9.67 -1.37
CA ALA A 72 5.00 10.50 -1.03
C ALA A 72 4.09 9.84 0.02
N VAL A 73 3.75 8.56 -0.16
CA VAL A 73 2.92 7.82 0.80
C VAL A 73 3.61 7.70 2.16
N CYS A 74 4.86 7.22 2.18
CA CYS A 74 5.61 6.93 3.41
C CYS A 74 5.99 8.18 4.20
N THR A 75 6.09 9.34 3.56
CA THR A 75 6.53 10.58 4.20
C THR A 75 5.39 11.56 4.49
N HIS A 76 4.35 11.63 3.63
CA HIS A 76 3.30 12.64 3.75
C HIS A 76 1.95 12.06 4.18
N HIS A 77 1.61 10.83 3.78
CA HIS A 77 0.25 10.31 3.97
C HIS A 77 0.13 9.33 5.15
N ALA A 78 1.15 8.52 5.41
CA ALA A 78 1.04 7.39 6.33
C ALA A 78 2.13 7.41 7.41
N ARG A 79 1.73 7.21 8.67
CA ARG A 79 2.66 6.89 9.76
C ARG A 79 3.14 5.43 9.73
N ARG A 80 2.32 4.56 9.13
CA ARG A 80 2.57 3.13 8.95
C ARG A 80 2.34 2.79 7.50
N CYS A 81 3.37 2.29 6.84
CA CYS A 81 3.28 1.83 5.48
C CYS A 81 3.83 0.41 5.39
N ALA A 82 3.14 -0.45 4.67
CA ALA A 82 3.65 -1.75 4.25
C ALA A 82 3.78 -1.75 2.74
N LEU A 83 4.86 -2.33 2.24
CA LEU A 83 5.10 -2.51 0.81
C LEU A 83 4.95 -3.99 0.49
N VAL A 84 4.14 -4.31 -0.52
CA VAL A 84 3.96 -5.69 -1.00
C VAL A 84 4.56 -5.79 -2.40
N PRO A 85 5.56 -6.67 -2.60
CA PRO A 85 6.20 -6.82 -3.91
C PRO A 85 5.25 -7.49 -4.91
N LEU A 86 5.38 -7.13 -6.18
CA LEU A 86 4.76 -7.82 -7.31
C LEU A 86 5.17 -9.31 -7.28
N GLN A 87 4.18 -10.19 -7.34
CA GLN A 87 4.40 -11.63 -7.44
C GLN A 87 4.46 -12.04 -8.92
N ALA A 88 5.40 -12.92 -9.27
CA ALA A 88 5.49 -13.46 -10.63
C ALA A 88 4.30 -14.35 -10.99
N GLU A 89 3.72 -15.00 -9.98
CA GLU A 89 2.52 -15.81 -10.11
C GLU A 89 1.46 -15.33 -9.12
N GLU A 90 0.19 -15.53 -9.46
CA GLU A 90 -0.89 -15.14 -8.57
C GLU A 90 -0.80 -15.89 -7.23
N PRO A 91 -0.94 -15.19 -6.10
CA PRO A 91 -0.80 -15.75 -4.76
C PRO A 91 -2.09 -16.48 -4.34
N VAL A 92 -2.48 -17.50 -5.10
CA VAL A 92 -3.68 -18.30 -4.86
C VAL A 92 -3.35 -19.50 -3.97
N GLY A 93 -4.25 -19.81 -3.03
CA GLY A 93 -4.11 -20.93 -2.09
C GLY A 93 -3.35 -20.55 -0.82
N VAL A 94 -3.54 -21.36 0.23
CA VAL A 94 -3.06 -21.08 1.59
C VAL A 94 -1.54 -20.85 1.63
N GLU A 95 -0.78 -21.69 0.94
CA GLU A 95 0.69 -21.63 0.93
C GLU A 95 1.21 -20.29 0.40
N ARG A 96 0.73 -19.85 -0.77
CA ARG A 96 1.19 -18.60 -1.39
C ARG A 96 0.72 -17.36 -0.62
N LEU A 97 -0.47 -17.40 -0.03
CA LEU A 97 -0.97 -16.34 0.84
C LEU A 97 -0.12 -16.19 2.12
N LEU A 98 0.36 -17.31 2.69
CA LEU A 98 1.28 -17.28 3.83
C LEU A 98 2.66 -16.71 3.45
N GLN A 99 3.13 -16.96 2.24
CA GLN A 99 4.38 -16.36 1.75
C GLN A 99 4.28 -14.83 1.64
N LEU A 100 3.12 -14.29 1.24
CA LEU A 100 2.90 -12.84 1.22
C LEU A 100 3.03 -12.18 2.60
N SER A 101 2.54 -12.83 3.67
CA SER A 101 2.54 -12.24 5.01
C SER A 101 3.91 -12.22 5.68
N THR A 102 4.87 -12.97 5.15
CA THR A 102 6.25 -13.06 5.69
C THR A 102 7.24 -12.16 4.95
N THR A 103 6.87 -11.67 3.77
CA THR A 103 7.79 -10.96 2.85
C THR A 103 7.70 -9.42 2.97
N GLY A 104 6.71 -8.88 3.70
CA GLY A 104 6.56 -7.44 3.91
C GLY A 104 7.58 -6.87 4.92
N LYS A 105 8.63 -6.23 4.43
CA LYS A 105 9.45 -5.27 5.18
C LYS A 105 9.48 -3.94 4.46
#